data_AF-A0A349X1J0-F1
#
_entry.id   AF-A0A349X1J0-F1
#
_cell.length_a   1.000
_cell.length_b   1.000
_cell.length_c   1.000
_cell.angle_alpha   90.00
_cell.angle_beta   90.00
_cell.angle_gamma   90.00
#
_symmetry.space_group_name_H-M   'P 1'
#
loop_
_entity.id
_entity.type
_entity.pdbx_description
1 polymer ?
#
loop_
_entity_poly.entity_id
_entity_poly.type
_entity_poly.pdbx_seq_one_letter_code
_entity_poly.pdbx_strand_id
1 'polypeptide(L)' 'MKGMLNREEVISYYLDKTGYAPNDMRFYEVYGLFRLAGIIQQIYFRYYHKQTRNPAFKNMWVMVHYLMHRCRKAIKA' A
#
# COMPACT_ATOMS: atom_id res chain seq x y z
N MET A 1 -1.47 -0.97 29.33
CA MET A 1 -1.27 -1.82 28.14
C MET A 1 -0.36 -1.07 27.18
N LYS A 2 0.79 -1.63 26.77
CA LYS A 2 1.57 -1.03 25.68
C LYS A 2 0.70 -1.09 24.42
N GLY A 3 0.37 0.08 23.86
CA GLY A 3 -0.51 0.21 22.71
C GLY A 3 0.10 -0.38 21.43
N MET A 4 -0.58 -0.17 20.31
CA MET A 4 -0.05 -0.55 19.00
C MET A 4 1.28 0.17 18.74
N LEU A 5 2.28 -0.57 18.24
CA LEU A 5 3.56 -0.01 17.82
C LEU A 5 3.32 1.04 16.72
N ASN A 6 4.04 2.16 16.83
CA ASN A 6 4.10 3.13 15.75
C ASN A 6 4.95 2.59 14.58
N ARG A 7 4.93 3.27 13.43
CA ARG A 7 5.58 2.77 12.21
C ARG A 7 7.10 2.58 12.39
N GLU A 8 7.75 3.48 13.11
CA GLU A 8 9.19 3.41 13.38
C GLU A 8 9.52 2.25 14.32
N GLU A 9 8.71 2.03 15.35
CA GLU A 9 8.87 0.91 16.27
C GLU A 9 8.70 -0.44 15.57
N VAL A 10 7.74 -0.56 14.65
CA VAL A 10 7.57 -1.78 13.83
C VAL A 10 8.78 -2.02 12.94
N ILE A 11 9.30 -0.96 12.30
CA ILE A 11 10.49 -1.05 11.45
C ILE A 11 11.69 -1.46 12.30
N SER A 12 11.94 -0.77 13.42
CA SER A 12 13.06 -1.06 14.32
C SER A 12 13.01 -2.49 14.84
N TYR A 13 11.82 -2.98 15.24
CA TYR A 13 11.63 -4.35 15.69
C TYR A 13 11.94 -5.36 14.58
N TYR A 14 11.48 -5.10 13.35
CA TYR A 14 11.72 -5.97 12.21
C TYR A 14 13.22 -6.03 11.84
N LEU A 15 13.90 -4.88 11.83
CA LEU A 15 15.33 -4.81 11.52
C LEU A 15 16.19 -5.50 12.58
N ASP A 16 15.90 -5.29 13.86
CA ASP A 16 16.55 -5.98 14.98
C ASP A 16 16.47 -7.52 14.83
N LYS A 17 15.30 -8.03 14.41
CA LYS A 17 15.07 -9.47 14.31
C LYS A 17 15.62 -10.10 13.04
N THR A 18 15.72 -9.34 11.95
CA THR A 18 16.16 -9.86 10.64
C THR A 18 17.64 -9.65 10.36
N GLY A 19 18.32 -8.82 11.17
CA GLY A 19 19.72 -8.43 10.92
C GLY A 19 19.89 -7.60 9.64
N TYR A 20 18.79 -7.14 9.05
CA TYR A 20 18.78 -6.31 7.85
C TYR A 20 18.94 -4.85 8.27
N ALA A 21 19.69 -4.06 7.50
CA ALA A 21 19.84 -2.61 7.73
C ALA A 21 19.65 -1.88 6.40
N PRO A 22 18.40 -1.73 5.91
CA PRO A 22 18.15 -1.00 4.68
C PRO A 22 18.41 0.49 4.92
N ASN A 23 19.22 1.09 4.04
CA ASN A 23 19.52 2.53 4.09
C ASN A 23 18.28 3.40 3.89
N ASP A 24 17.21 2.86 3.29
CA ASP A 24 15.98 3.61 3.01
C ASP A 24 14.73 2.71 2.98
N MET A 25 13.81 2.91 3.93
CA MET A 25 12.54 2.20 3.97
C MET A 25 11.47 2.76 3.03
N ARG A 26 11.68 3.95 2.45
CA ARG A 26 10.71 4.60 1.55
C ARG A 26 10.44 3.74 0.33
N PHE A 27 11.46 3.04 -0.20
CA PHE A 27 11.29 2.10 -1.31
C PHE A 27 10.23 1.03 -0.98
N TYR A 28 10.33 0.39 0.19
CA TYR A 28 9.41 -0.66 0.60
C TYR A 28 7.99 -0.12 0.87
N GLU A 29 7.88 1.09 1.42
CA GLU A 29 6.58 1.75 1.60
C GLU A 29 5.92 2.03 0.24
N VAL A 30 6.65 2.66 -0.69
CA VAL A 30 6.14 2.99 -2.02
C VAL A 30 5.79 1.73 -2.80
N TYR A 31 6.64 0.69 -2.75
CA TYR A 31 6.38 -0.59 -3.37
C TYR A 31 5.10 -1.24 -2.84
N GLY A 32 4.90 -1.25 -1.52
CA GLY A 32 3.69 -1.77 -0.89
C GLY A 32 2.42 -1.05 -1.34
N LEU A 33 2.45 0.28 -1.36
CA LEU A 33 1.33 1.11 -1.83
C LEU A 33 1.03 0.91 -3.32
N PHE A 34 2.08 0.85 -4.16
CA PHE A 34 1.94 0.64 -5.59
C PHE A 34 1.37 -0.75 -5.90
N ARG A 35 1.86 -1.80 -5.23
CA ARG A 35 1.34 -3.17 -5.36
C ARG A 35 -0.14 -3.23 -4.97
N LEU A 36 -0.54 -2.55 -3.89
CA LEU A 36 -1.93 -2.48 -3.46
C LEU A 36 -2.80 -1.76 -4.51
N ALA A 37 -2.32 -0.66 -5.08
CA ALA A 37 -3.01 0.04 -6.16
C ALA A 37 -3.21 -0.87 -7.39
N GLY A 38 -2.20 -1.66 -7.76
CA GLY A 38 -2.30 -2.64 -8.85
C GLY A 38 -3.37 -3.70 -8.62
N ILE A 39 -3.46 -4.27 -7.41
CA ILE A 39 -4.51 -5.24 -7.04
C ILE A 39 -5.90 -4.61 -7.19
N ILE A 40 -6.08 -3.40 -6.66
CA ILE A 40 -7.37 -2.70 -6.74
C ILE A 40 -7.72 -2.36 -8.20
N GLN A 41 -6.74 -1.94 -9.00
CA GLN A 41 -6.94 -1.68 -10.43
C GLN A 41 -7.38 -2.95 -11.18
N GLN A 42 -6.81 -4.11 -10.85
CA GLN A 42 -7.23 -5.39 -11.43
C GLN A 42 -8.66 -5.76 -11.05
N ILE A 43 -9.06 -5.56 -9.79
CA ILE A 43 -10.45 -5.81 -9.34
C ILE A 43 -11.42 -4.87 -10.09
N TYR A 44 -11.08 -3.58 -10.17
CA TYR A 44 -11.88 -2.61 -10.93
C TYR A 44 -11.98 -2.98 -12.41
N PHE A 45 -10.88 -3.41 -13.03
CA PHE A 45 -10.86 -3.85 -14.43
C PHE A 45 -11.83 -5.00 -14.68
N ARG A 46 -11.85 -6.02 -13.80
CA ARG A 46 -12.78 -7.15 -13.89
C ARG A 46 -14.23 -6.71 -13.72
N TYR A 47 -14.50 -5.76 -12.83
CA TYR A 47 -15.83 -5.17 -12.64
C TYR A 47 -16.29 -4.39 -13.88
N TYR A 48 -15.43 -3.54 -14.43
CA TYR A 48 -15.70 -2.75 -15.64
C TYR A 48 -16.05 -3.64 -16.84
N HIS A 49 -15.32 -4.74 -17.02
CA HIS A 49 -15.58 -5.74 -18.06
C HIS A 49 -16.73 -6.70 -17.73
N LYS A 50 -17.50 -6.45 -16.66
CA LYS A 50 -18.66 -7.25 -16.24
C LYS A 50 -18.34 -8.72 -15.92
N GLN A 51 -17.08 -9.06 -15.69
CA GLN A 51 -16.66 -10.39 -15.21
C GLN A 51 -17.07 -10.60 -13.74
N THR A 52 -17.27 -9.51 -13.00
CA THR A 52 -17.91 -9.48 -11.68
C THR A 52 -18.94 -8.35 -11.62
N ARG A 53 -19.99 -8.53 -10.82
CA ARG A 53 -21.11 -7.56 -10.68
C ARG A 53 -21.20 -6.94 -9.28
N ASN A 54 -20.23 -7.19 -8.40
CA ASN A 54 -20.28 -6.66 -7.03
C ASN A 54 -20.22 -5.12 -7.05
N PRO A 55 -21.27 -4.41 -6.58
CA PRO A 55 -21.31 -2.95 -6.60
C PRO A 55 -20.24 -2.29 -5.72
N ALA A 56 -19.67 -3.00 -4.73
CA ALA A 56 -18.55 -2.51 -3.93
C ALA A 56 -17.31 -2.16 -4.78
N PHE A 57 -17.18 -2.76 -5.96
CA PHE A 57 -16.03 -2.55 -6.84
C PHE A 57 -16.20 -1.36 -7.80
N LYS A 58 -17.39 -0.76 -7.86
CA LYS A 58 -17.73 0.33 -8.80
C LYS A 58 -16.82 1.54 -8.65
N ASN A 59 -16.46 1.89 -7.42
CA ASN A 59 -15.69 3.09 -7.09
C ASN A 59 -14.23 2.80 -6.74
N MET A 60 -13.74 1.58 -7.00
CA MET A 60 -12.36 1.20 -6.66
C MET A 60 -11.29 2.02 -7.40
N TRP A 61 -11.63 2.58 -8.57
CA TRP A 61 -10.75 3.51 -9.30
C TRP A 61 -10.34 4.73 -8.46
N VAL A 62 -11.22 5.24 -7.59
CA VAL A 62 -10.91 6.35 -6.66
C VAL A 62 -9.80 5.95 -5.69
N MET A 63 -9.86 4.72 -5.16
CA MET A 63 -8.86 4.20 -4.25
C MET A 63 -7.50 4.01 -4.93
N VAL A 64 -7.48 3.65 -6.22
CA VAL A 64 -6.25 3.60 -7.01
C VAL A 64 -5.62 5.00 -7.09
N HIS A 65 -6.39 6.05 -7.41
CA HIS A 65 -5.86 7.42 -7.45
C HIS A 65 -5.35 7.88 -6.08
N TYR A 66 -6.06 7.56 -5.00
CA TYR A 66 -5.63 7.86 -3.64
C TYR A 66 -4.29 7.20 -3.30
N LEU A 67 -4.13 5.91 -3.58
CA LEU A 67 -2.89 5.18 -3.33
C LEU A 67 -1.74 5.73 -4.17
N MET A 68 -1.99 6.08 -5.43
CA MET A 68 -0.99 6.71 -6.29
C MET A 68 -0.58 8.11 -5.78
N HIS A 69 -1.51 8.88 -5.23
CA HIS A 69 -1.20 10.14 -4.56
C HIS A 69 -0.33 9.91 -3.31
N ARG A 70 -0.64 8.90 -2.49
CA ARG A 70 0.17 8.50 -1.33
C ARG A 70 1.58 8.09 -1.73
N CYS A 71 1.75 7.29 -2.79
CA CYS A 71 3.08 6.96 -3.32
C CYS A 71 3.88 8.22 -3.66
N ARG A 72 3.27 9.17 -4.38
CA ARG A 72 3.95 10.44 -4.74
C ARG A 72 4.35 11.25 -3.53
N LYS A 73 3.53 11.24 -2.46
CA LYS A 73 3.86 11.94 -1.21
C LYS A 73 5.03 11.26 -0.49
N ALA A 74 5.06 9.92 -0.43
CA ALA A 74 6.13 9.16 0.19
C ALA A 74 7.47 9.28 -0.55
N ILE A 75 7.46 9.44 -1.88
CA ILE A 75 8.68 9.68 -2.67
C ILE A 75 9.27 11.08 -2.41
N LYS A 76 8.41 12.08 -2.16
CA LYS A 76 8.83 13.48 -1.97
C LYS A 76 9.24 13.83 -0.54
N ALA A 77 8.97 12.96 0.42
CA ALA A 77 9.33 13.12 1.83
C ALA A 77 10.77 12.63 2.08
#